data_AF-A0A0A0LWZ7-F1
#
_entry.id   AF-A0A0A0LWZ7-F1
#
_cell.length_a   1.000
_cell.length_b   1.000
_cell.length_c   1.000
_cell.angle_alpha   90.00
_cell.angle_beta   90.00
_cell.angle_gamma   90.00
#
_symmetry.space_group_name_H-M   'P 1'
#
loop_
_entity.id
_entity.type
_entity.pdbx_description
1 polymer ?
#
loop_
_entity_poly.entity_id
_entity_poly.type
_entity_poly.pdbx_seq_one_letter_code
_entity_poly.pdbx_strand_id
1 'polypeptide(L)'
;MIRLENKAPVHSGIACLGSKGLSVLGGVVPTLYEEWKMNQKYSGLSRESMRLSQGGDVDGPPPFEKLQVGAPSQKLGQKGKSSCQYFSLSAYILVLLLFLLYCLLRLLLKLLPLLSSLKIYHLEWQVLGLGSLAILDAY
;
A
#
# COMPACT_ATOMS: atom_id res chain seq x y z
N MET A 1 10.83 -1.60 29.93
CA MET A 1 12.27 -1.50 29.61
C MET A 1 12.80 -2.87 29.24
N ILE A 2 13.58 -2.96 28.16
CA ILE A 2 14.16 -4.20 27.66
C ILE A 2 15.67 -4.04 27.55
N ARG A 3 16.42 -5.10 27.81
CA ARG A 3 17.87 -5.13 27.66
C ARG A 3 18.23 -6.18 26.63
N LEU A 4 19.13 -5.80 25.73
CA LEU A 4 19.70 -6.67 24.74
C LEU A 4 21.07 -7.12 25.23
N GLU A 5 21.25 -8.42 25.45
CA GLU A 5 22.45 -8.96 26.09
C GLU A 5 23.48 -9.48 25.08
N ASN A 6 23.05 -9.82 23.87
CA ASN A 6 23.93 -10.29 22.79
C ASN A 6 23.84 -9.37 21.57
N LYS A 7 24.85 -9.40 20.71
CA LYS A 7 24.82 -8.73 19.41
C LYS A 7 23.65 -9.29 18.59
N ALA A 8 22.64 -8.46 18.33
CA ALA A 8 21.55 -8.80 17.43
C ALA A 8 21.91 -8.35 16.00
N PRO A 9 21.77 -9.22 14.98
CA PRO A 9 21.93 -8.79 13.61
C PRO A 9 20.83 -7.78 13.27
N VAL A 10 21.20 -6.69 12.61
CA VAL A 10 20.27 -5.69 12.11
C VAL A 10 20.19 -5.84 10.59
N HIS A 11 18.98 -5.95 10.05
CA HIS A 11 18.73 -5.97 8.62
C HIS A 11 17.75 -4.85 8.27
N SER A 12 18.16 -3.95 7.38
CA SER A 12 17.33 -2.82 6.92
C SER A 12 16.74 -1.98 8.06
N GLY A 13 17.52 -1.75 9.12
CA GLY A 13 17.08 -0.99 10.31
C GLY A 13 16.25 -1.77 11.32
N ILE A 14 15.97 -3.05 11.07
CA ILE A 14 15.21 -3.92 11.97
C ILE A 14 16.18 -4.83 12.72
N ALA A 15 16.12 -4.80 14.06
CA ALA A 15 16.90 -5.72 14.89
C ALA A 15 16.23 -7.10 14.93
N CYS A 16 16.93 -8.13 14.46
CA CYS A 16 16.48 -9.51 14.49
C CYS A 16 16.78 -10.12 15.86
N LEU A 17 15.78 -10.13 16.73
CA LEU A 17 15.91 -10.63 18.10
C LEU A 17 15.66 -12.14 18.14
N GLY A 18 16.64 -12.89 18.63
CA GLY A 18 16.51 -14.32 18.94
C GLY A 18 16.08 -14.56 20.39
N SER A 19 15.55 -15.75 20.68
CA SER A 19 15.05 -16.12 22.02
C SER A 19 16.11 -16.13 23.12
N LYS A 20 17.40 -16.15 22.77
CA LYS A 20 18.54 -16.26 23.71
C LYS A 20 19.25 -14.94 24.04
N GLY A 21 18.73 -13.78 23.60
CA GLY A 21 19.45 -12.50 23.73
C GLY A 21 18.65 -11.34 24.30
N LEU A 22 17.41 -11.55 24.71
CA LEU A 22 16.50 -10.50 25.16
C LEU A 22 16.09 -10.74 26.62
N SER A 23 16.37 -9.78 27.50
CA SER A 23 15.86 -9.76 28.87
C SER A 23 14.88 -8.60 29.06
N VAL A 24 13.73 -8.90 29.67
CA VAL A 24 12.71 -7.91 29.99
C VAL A 24 12.94 -7.43 31.41
N LEU A 25 13.24 -6.14 31.56
CA LEU A 25 13.49 -5.52 32.86
C LEU A 25 12.22 -4.93 33.48
N GLY A 26 11.10 -4.92 32.75
CA GLY A 26 9.84 -4.36 33.22
C GLY A 26 9.81 -2.83 33.19
N GLY A 27 8.82 -2.23 33.86
CA GLY A 27 8.59 -0.78 33.86
C GLY A 27 7.68 -0.30 32.73
N VAL A 28 6.82 0.68 33.06
CA VAL A 28 5.87 1.32 32.15
C VAL A 28 6.19 2.81 32.07
N VAL A 29 6.09 3.38 30.88
CA VAL A 29 6.16 4.82 30.66
C VAL A 29 4.73 5.31 30.49
N PRO A 30 4.14 6.02 31.48
CA PRO A 30 2.71 6.33 31.48
C PRO A 30 2.24 7.11 30.25
N THR A 31 3.05 8.07 29.79
CA THR A 31 2.73 8.90 28.61
C THR A 31 2.62 8.08 27.33
N LEU A 32 3.58 7.18 27.06
CA LEU A 32 3.55 6.27 25.91
C LEU A 32 2.41 5.25 26.02
N TYR A 33 2.08 4.82 27.25
CA TYR A 33 0.99 3.88 27.48
C TYR A 33 -0.38 4.52 27.17
N GLU A 34 -0.60 5.76 27.61
CA GLU A 34 -1.80 6.53 27.27
C GLU A 34 -1.93 6.81 25.78
N GLU A 35 -0.83 7.20 25.13
CA GLU A 35 -0.79 7.43 23.68
C GLU A 35 -1.06 6.14 22.89
N TRP A 36 -0.42 5.02 23.25
CA TRP A 36 -0.67 3.72 22.62
C TRP A 36 -2.14 3.29 22.80
N LYS A 37 -2.70 3.50 24.00
CA LYS A 37 -4.10 3.18 24.32
C LYS A 37 -5.07 4.05 23.51
N MET A 38 -4.77 5.33 23.30
CA MET A 38 -5.54 6.22 22.43
C MET A 38 -5.41 5.81 20.96
N ASN A 39 -4.19 5.52 20.49
CA ASN A 39 -3.98 5.04 19.13
C ASN A 39 -4.74 3.75 18.85
N GLN A 40 -4.85 2.82 19.81
CA GLN A 40 -5.72 1.64 19.68
C GLN A 40 -7.21 2.01 19.55
N LYS A 41 -7.68 2.98 20.34
CA LYS A 41 -9.06 3.49 20.29
C LYS A 41 -9.40 4.12 18.92
N TYR A 42 -8.44 4.76 18.27
CA TYR A 42 -8.64 5.49 17.02
C TYR A 42 -8.09 4.78 15.76
N SER A 43 -7.45 3.61 15.90
CA SER A 43 -6.95 2.81 14.75
C SER A 43 -8.07 2.12 13.95
N GLY A 44 -9.34 2.28 14.34
CA GLY A 44 -10.51 1.62 13.75
C GLY A 44 -11.01 2.18 12.42
N LEU A 45 -10.49 3.29 11.90
CA LEU A 45 -11.05 3.92 10.69
C LEU A 45 -10.58 3.32 9.35
N SER A 46 -9.90 2.17 9.34
CA SER A 46 -9.45 1.54 8.09
C SER A 46 -10.43 0.52 7.49
N ARG A 47 -11.67 0.39 8.00
CA ARG A 47 -12.55 -0.76 7.66
C ARG A 47 -14.07 -0.50 7.53
N GLU A 48 -14.53 0.70 7.20
CA GLU A 48 -15.99 0.96 7.05
C GLU A 48 -16.55 1.07 5.62
N SER A 49 -15.85 0.52 4.61
CA SER A 49 -16.47 0.30 3.28
C SER A 49 -17.54 -0.83 3.27
N MET A 50 -17.86 -1.46 4.41
CA MET A 50 -18.64 -2.71 4.46
C MET A 50 -19.96 -2.61 5.24
N ARG A 51 -20.45 -1.42 5.61
CA ARG A 51 -21.69 -1.28 6.41
C ARG A 51 -22.78 -0.43 5.77
N LEU A 52 -23.10 -0.73 4.51
CA LEU A 52 -24.22 -0.12 3.79
C LEU A 52 -25.55 -0.89 3.95
N SER A 53 -25.71 -1.73 4.98
CA SER A 53 -26.98 -2.44 5.22
C SER A 53 -27.17 -2.78 6.69
N GLN A 54 -27.80 -1.88 7.43
CA GLN A 54 -28.93 -2.13 8.34
C GLN A 54 -29.04 -1.01 9.35
N GLY A 55 -30.08 -0.20 9.18
CA GLY A 55 -30.53 0.76 10.16
C GLY A 55 -31.22 0.06 11.33
N GLY A 56 -31.05 0.64 12.51
CA GLY A 56 -31.70 0.25 13.75
C GLY A 56 -30.86 0.75 14.91
N ASP A 57 -31.42 1.65 15.71
CA ASP A 57 -30.84 2.18 16.96
C ASP A 57 -30.26 1.05 17.82
N VAL A 58 -28.94 1.01 17.96
CA VAL A 58 -28.28 0.23 18.99
C VAL A 58 -27.14 1.07 19.54
N ASP A 59 -27.38 1.69 20.70
CA ASP A 59 -26.36 2.33 21.52
C ASP A 59 -25.49 1.24 22.18
N GLY A 60 -24.69 0.58 21.36
CA GLY A 60 -23.84 -0.52 21.78
C GLY A 60 -22.90 -0.98 20.68
N PRO A 61 -21.71 -1.53 21.04
CA PRO A 61 -20.79 -2.09 20.06
C PRO A 61 -21.48 -3.21 19.26
N PRO A 62 -21.19 -3.34 17.96
CA PRO A 62 -21.87 -4.26 17.06
C PRO A 62 -21.81 -5.71 17.59
N PRO A 63 -22.91 -6.48 17.53
CA PRO A 63 -22.95 -7.82 18.06
C PRO A 63 -21.98 -8.74 17.32
N PHE A 64 -21.32 -9.62 18.07
CA PHE A 64 -20.36 -10.57 17.52
C PHE A 64 -21.08 -11.65 16.69
N GLU A 65 -20.67 -11.80 15.43
CA GLU A 65 -21.12 -12.88 14.57
C GLU A 65 -20.38 -14.18 14.97
N LYS A 66 -21.13 -15.16 15.44
CA LYS A 66 -20.59 -16.39 16.04
C LYS A 66 -20.04 -17.31 14.94
N LEU A 67 -18.72 -17.32 14.76
CA LEU A 67 -18.05 -18.22 13.80
C LEU A 67 -18.17 -19.68 14.27
N GLN A 68 -19.01 -20.47 13.61
CA GLN A 68 -19.06 -21.93 13.81
C GLN A 68 -17.86 -22.58 13.12
N VAL A 69 -16.78 -22.79 13.88
CA VAL A 69 -15.62 -23.54 13.41
C VAL A 69 -15.90 -25.03 13.56
N GLY A 70 -16.24 -25.70 12.45
CA GLY A 70 -16.30 -27.16 12.39
C GLY A 70 -14.94 -27.78 12.73
N ALA A 71 -14.94 -28.81 13.58
CA ALA A 71 -13.73 -29.45 14.08
C ALA A 71 -12.93 -30.14 12.95
N PRO A 72 -11.60 -29.91 12.83
CA PRO A 72 -10.80 -30.61 11.83
C PRO A 72 -10.45 -32.03 12.30
N SER A 73 -10.90 -33.02 11.52
CA SER A 73 -10.48 -34.42 11.64
C SER A 73 -9.01 -34.56 11.25
N GLN A 74 -8.18 -35.02 12.19
CA GLN A 74 -6.78 -35.33 11.95
C GLN A 74 -6.65 -36.68 11.23
N LYS A 75 -6.16 -36.69 9.97
CA LYS A 75 -5.32 -37.79 9.47
C LYS A 75 -4.24 -37.30 8.49
N LEU A 76 -3.02 -37.38 9.01
CA LEU A 76 -1.73 -37.73 8.42
C LEU A 76 -1.56 -37.73 6.88
N GLY A 77 -0.57 -36.95 6.45
CA GLY A 77 0.28 -37.26 5.30
C GLY A 77 0.09 -36.35 4.09
N GLN A 78 0.96 -35.36 3.93
CA GLN A 78 1.81 -35.21 2.74
C GLN A 78 2.69 -33.95 2.81
N LYS A 79 3.94 -34.15 2.41
CA LYS A 79 5.05 -33.22 2.28
C LYS A 79 4.75 -32.19 1.19
N GLY A 80 4.78 -30.90 1.52
CA GLY A 80 4.59 -29.80 0.56
C GLY A 80 5.13 -28.47 1.12
N LYS A 81 5.80 -27.69 0.27
CA LYS A 81 6.71 -26.59 0.61
C LYS A 81 6.04 -25.37 1.31
N SER A 82 6.84 -24.67 2.10
CA SER A 82 6.53 -23.49 2.93
C SER A 82 5.86 -22.33 2.20
N SER A 83 4.64 -21.99 2.61
CA SER A 83 3.78 -20.92 2.05
C SER A 83 3.83 -19.60 2.86
N CYS A 84 5.01 -19.17 3.32
CA CYS A 84 5.17 -17.91 4.06
C CYS A 84 6.12 -16.90 3.40
N GLN A 85 6.37 -17.03 2.09
CA GLN A 85 7.23 -16.10 1.36
C GLN A 85 6.49 -15.28 0.29
N TYR A 86 5.24 -15.66 -0.05
CA TYR A 86 4.46 -14.98 -1.09
C TYR A 86 3.85 -13.65 -0.66
N PHE A 87 3.51 -13.48 0.64
CA PHE A 87 2.83 -12.28 1.14
C PHE A 87 3.75 -11.04 1.27
N SER A 88 5.05 -11.27 1.49
CA SER A 88 6.04 -10.19 1.61
C SER A 88 6.54 -9.75 0.23
N LEU A 89 6.89 -10.69 -0.66
CA LEU A 89 7.29 -10.36 -2.03
C LEU A 89 6.15 -9.74 -2.84
N SER A 90 4.90 -10.18 -2.65
CA SER A 90 3.76 -9.58 -3.35
C SER A 90 3.57 -8.11 -2.98
N ALA A 91 3.76 -7.74 -1.70
CA ALA A 91 3.67 -6.36 -1.26
C ALA A 91 4.75 -5.47 -1.87
N TYR A 92 6.01 -5.93 -1.93
CA TYR A 92 7.09 -5.17 -2.58
C TYR A 92 6.85 -4.99 -4.08
N ILE A 93 6.35 -6.03 -4.76
CA ILE A 93 6.01 -5.94 -6.19
C ILE A 93 4.92 -4.90 -6.41
N LEU A 94 3.87 -4.87 -5.58
CA LEU A 94 2.81 -3.86 -5.68
C LEU A 94 3.33 -2.44 -5.42
N VAL A 95 4.18 -2.26 -4.40
CA VAL A 95 4.79 -0.95 -4.10
C VAL A 95 5.69 -0.48 -5.25
N LEU A 96 6.51 -1.36 -5.82
CA LEU A 96 7.36 -1.05 -6.97
C LEU A 96 6.52 -0.71 -8.21
N LEU A 97 5.43 -1.44 -8.45
CA LEU A 97 4.53 -1.19 -9.57
C LEU A 97 3.82 0.16 -9.43
N LEU A 98 3.32 0.49 -8.24
CA LEU A 98 2.72 1.80 -7.95
C LEU A 98 3.74 2.93 -8.10
N PHE A 99 4.99 2.72 -7.65
CA PHE A 99 6.06 3.69 -7.80
C PHE A 99 6.44 3.91 -9.27
N LEU A 100 6.55 2.84 -10.06
CA LEU A 100 6.82 2.92 -11.50
C LEU A 100 5.68 3.62 -12.24
N LEU A 101 4.42 3.30 -11.91
CA LEU A 101 3.26 3.96 -12.48
C LEU A 101 3.24 5.46 -12.14
N TYR A 102 3.52 5.83 -10.90
CA TYR A 102 3.63 7.23 -10.48
C TYR A 102 4.75 7.95 -11.24
N CYS A 103 5.91 7.31 -11.39
CA CYS A 103 7.03 7.87 -12.17
C CYS A 103 6.64 8.10 -13.63
N LEU A 104 5.98 7.13 -14.27
CA LEU A 104 5.50 7.25 -15.64
C LEU A 104 4.46 8.37 -15.79
N LEU A 105 3.48 8.44 -14.89
CA LEU A 105 2.46 9.49 -14.91
C LEU A 105 3.08 10.87 -14.73
N ARG A 106 4.03 11.00 -13.81
CA ARG A 106 4.75 12.25 -13.56
C ARG A 106 5.63 12.65 -14.75
N LEU A 107 6.27 11.69 -15.40
CA LEU A 107 7.03 11.92 -16.63
C LEU A 107 6.10 12.36 -17.76
N LEU A 108 4.98 11.68 -17.94
CA LEU A 108 3.97 12.02 -18.94
C LEU A 108 3.41 13.42 -18.71
N LEU A 109 3.14 13.80 -17.46
CA LEU A 109 2.68 15.15 -17.10
C LEU A 109 3.72 16.22 -17.44
N LYS A 110 5.01 15.92 -17.29
CA LYS A 110 6.10 16.80 -17.73
C LYS A 110 6.27 16.86 -19.25
N LEU A 111 5.90 15.81 -19.96
CA LEU A 111 5.97 15.73 -21.43
C LEU A 111 4.70 16.29 -22.10
N LEU A 112 3.60 16.45 -21.37
CA LEU A 112 2.36 17.04 -21.84
C LEU A 112 2.54 18.41 -22.56
N PRO A 113 3.30 19.38 -22.02
CA PRO A 113 3.55 20.66 -22.70
C PRO A 113 4.37 20.51 -24.00
N LEU A 114 5.30 19.54 -24.04
CA LEU A 114 6.06 19.22 -25.25
C LEU A 114 5.17 18.61 -26.33
N LEU A 115 4.21 17.77 -25.94
CA LEU A 115 3.23 17.19 -26.86
C LEU A 115 2.27 18.25 -27.41
N SER A 116 1.86 19.24 -26.59
CA SER A 116 1.07 20.36 -27.08
C SER A 116 1.85 21.21 -28.07
N SER A 117 3.13 21.49 -27.81
CA SER A 117 3.98 22.17 -28.79
C SER A 117 4.12 21.37 -30.08
N LEU A 118 4.35 20.06 -30.02
CA LEU A 118 4.46 19.22 -31.21
C LEU A 118 3.15 19.14 -32.02
N LYS A 119 2.00 19.13 -31.33
CA LYS A 119 0.68 19.16 -31.96
C LYS A 119 0.40 20.53 -32.61
N ILE A 120 0.86 21.63 -31.99
CA ILE A 120 0.81 22.98 -32.58
C ILE A 120 1.67 23.03 -33.85
N TYR A 121 2.92 22.53 -33.79
CA TYR A 121 3.79 22.49 -34.97
C TYR A 121 3.16 21.65 -36.10
N HIS A 122 2.58 20.49 -35.80
CA HIS A 122 1.91 19.66 -36.82
C HIS A 122 0.68 20.35 -37.44
N LEU A 123 -0.13 21.07 -36.66
CA LEU A 123 -1.25 21.84 -37.21
C LEU A 123 -0.76 23.04 -38.07
N GLU A 124 0.32 23.70 -37.67
CA GLU A 124 0.91 24.81 -38.44
C GLU A 124 1.46 24.33 -39.80
N TRP A 125 2.12 23.16 -39.85
CA TRP A 125 2.54 22.53 -41.10
C TRP A 125 1.37 22.14 -42.01
N GLN A 126 0.23 21.71 -41.45
CA GLN A 126 -0.98 21.43 -42.23
C GLN A 126 -1.65 22.70 -42.79
N VAL A 127 -1.68 23.79 -42.02
CA VAL A 127 -2.25 25.09 -42.44
C VAL A 127 -1.37 25.78 -43.49
N LEU A 128 -0.05 25.75 -43.32
CA LEU A 128 0.90 26.27 -44.33
C LEU A 128 0.90 25.43 -45.62
N GLY A 129 0.67 24.10 -45.51
CA GLY A 129 0.50 23.22 -46.68
C GLY A 129 -0.78 23.49 -47.50
N LEU A 130 -1.88 23.86 -46.84
CA LEU A 130 -3.14 24.25 -47.51
C LEU A 130 -3.11 25.69 -48.06
N GLY A 131 -2.42 26.61 -47.37
CA GLY A 131 -2.23 27.98 -47.85
C GLY A 131 -1.37 28.09 -49.11
N SER A 132 -0.47 27.12 -49.34
CA SER A 132 0.39 27.12 -50.53
C SER A 132 -0.28 26.56 -51.79
N LEU A 133 -1.33 25.73 -51.66
CA LEU A 133 -2.08 25.20 -52.82
C LEU A 133 -3.13 26.22 -53.33
N ALA A 134 -3.66 27.08 -52.46
CA ALA A 134 -4.60 28.14 -52.85
C ALA A 134 -3.93 29.30 -53.63
N ILE A 135 -2.60 29.41 -53.64
CA ILE A 135 -1.85 30.44 -54.37
C ILE A 135 -1.52 29.99 -55.81
N LEU A 136 -1.56 28.68 -56.11
CA LEU A 136 -1.24 28.17 -57.45
C LEU A 136 -2.45 28.09 -58.41
N ASP A 137 -3.68 28.27 -57.91
CA ASP A 137 -4.91 28.36 -58.73
C ASP A 137 -5.28 29.82 -59.13
N ALA A 138 -4.40 30.78 -58.84
CA ALA A 138 -4.61 32.20 -59.10
C ALA A 138 -3.66 32.82 -60.16
N TYR A 139 -2.93 32.00 -60.91
CA TYR A 139 -2.05 32.46 -62.01
C TYR A 139 -2.26 31.69 -63.30
#